data_AF-A0A6P2EX81-F1
#
_entry.id   AF-A0A6P2EX81-F1
#
_cell.length_a   1.000
_cell.length_b   1.000
_cell.length_c   1.000
_cell.angle_alpha   90.00
_cell.angle_beta   90.00
_cell.angle_gamma   90.00
#
_symmetry.space_group_name_H-M   'P 1'
#
loop_
_entity.id
_entity.type
_entity.pdbx_description
1 polymer ?
#
loop_
_entity_poly.entity_id
_entity_poly.type
_entity_poly.pdbx_seq_one_letter_code
_entity_poly.pdbx_strand_id
1 'polypeptide(L)'
;MRSHTDNEPSARVAADHGAQRALQAAHLLQEALTLLRGGATMPPMQTAKRASDRLLRLPDVERLTGLRRSAIYEQMRKGIFPQSVKVGQRTAACPESTVQSWIAERINGRTT
;
A
#
# COMPACT_ATOMS: atom_id res chain seq x y z
N MET A 1 -2.04 -33.29 -51.70
CA MET A 1 -2.91 -32.91 -50.55
C MET A 1 -2.04 -32.92 -49.30
N ARG A 2 -1.84 -31.74 -48.68
CA ARG A 2 -1.38 -31.40 -47.30
C ARG A 2 -0.29 -32.30 -46.65
N SER A 3 0.96 -31.85 -46.55
CA SER A 3 1.51 -31.02 -45.45
C SER A 3 1.39 -31.65 -44.06
N HIS A 4 2.46 -32.24 -43.56
CA HIS A 4 2.76 -32.25 -42.13
C HIS A 4 4.28 -32.25 -41.95
N THR A 5 4.81 -31.05 -41.74
CA THR A 5 6.15 -30.84 -41.20
C THR A 5 6.21 -31.56 -39.85
N ASP A 6 7.08 -32.56 -39.74
CA ASP A 6 7.47 -33.17 -38.48
C ASP A 6 8.10 -32.06 -37.61
N ASN A 7 7.30 -31.55 -36.69
CA ASN A 7 7.66 -30.51 -35.76
C ASN A 7 8.40 -31.19 -34.60
N GLU A 8 9.72 -31.10 -34.59
CA GLU A 8 10.56 -31.53 -33.47
C GLU A 8 10.72 -30.37 -32.48
N PRO A 9 10.07 -30.41 -31.29
CA PRO A 9 10.63 -29.70 -30.15
C PRO A 9 10.39 -30.45 -28.83
N SER A 10 11.40 -31.14 -28.27
CA SER A 10 11.26 -31.64 -26.88
C SER A 10 12.53 -31.99 -26.10
N ALA A 11 13.73 -31.54 -26.50
CA ALA A 11 14.95 -31.85 -25.72
C ALA A 11 15.54 -30.66 -24.93
N ARG A 12 15.28 -29.39 -25.31
CA ARG A 12 15.93 -28.22 -24.67
C ARG A 12 15.27 -27.72 -23.37
N VAL A 13 14.03 -28.10 -23.08
CA VAL A 13 13.25 -27.53 -21.94
C VAL A 13 13.54 -28.24 -20.61
N ALA A 14 14.00 -29.50 -20.63
CA ALA A 14 14.25 -30.27 -19.40
C ALA A 14 15.46 -29.75 -18.59
N ALA A 15 16.44 -29.11 -19.23
CA ALA A 15 17.65 -28.59 -18.58
C ALA A 15 17.39 -27.30 -17.76
N ASP A 16 16.39 -26.52 -18.15
CA ASP A 16 16.10 -25.20 -17.54
C ASP A 16 15.54 -25.33 -16.11
N HIS A 17 14.80 -26.41 -15.85
CA HIS A 17 14.19 -26.69 -14.55
C HIS A 17 15.23 -26.97 -13.47
N GLY A 18 16.40 -27.51 -13.82
CA GLY A 18 17.50 -27.73 -12.86
C GLY A 18 18.08 -26.41 -12.35
N ALA A 19 18.31 -25.46 -13.26
CA ALA A 19 18.81 -24.13 -12.91
C ALA A 19 17.77 -23.31 -12.14
N GLN A 20 16.50 -23.37 -12.54
CA GLN A 20 15.39 -22.73 -11.84
C GLN A 20 15.24 -23.26 -10.40
N ARG A 21 15.38 -24.58 -10.21
CA ARG A 21 15.34 -25.20 -8.86
C ARG A 21 16.50 -24.74 -7.98
N ALA A 22 17.70 -24.61 -8.52
CA ALA A 22 18.86 -24.12 -7.77
C ALA A 22 18.68 -22.64 -7.37
N LEU A 23 18.17 -21.80 -8.27
CA LEU A 23 17.85 -20.40 -7.99
C LEU A 23 16.75 -20.25 -6.93
N GLN A 24 15.71 -21.08 -7.01
CA GLN A 24 14.61 -21.06 -6.04
C GLN A 24 15.06 -21.57 -4.66
N ALA A 25 15.91 -22.60 -4.61
CA ALA A 25 16.51 -23.06 -3.35
C ALA A 25 17.39 -21.98 -2.70
N ALA A 26 18.20 -21.28 -3.49
CA ALA A 26 19.02 -20.16 -3.00
C ALA A 26 18.15 -19.03 -2.43
N HIS A 27 17.04 -18.70 -3.08
CA HIS A 27 16.11 -17.68 -2.60
C HIS A 27 15.48 -18.04 -1.25
N LEU A 28 15.02 -19.29 -1.09
CA LEU A 28 14.44 -19.78 0.17
C LEU A 28 15.44 -19.75 1.33
N LEU A 29 16.72 -20.06 1.06
CA LEU A 29 17.79 -20.01 2.07
C LEU A 29 18.12 -18.57 2.48
N GLN A 30 18.17 -17.64 1.51
CA GLN A 30 18.39 -16.22 1.78
C GLN A 30 17.30 -15.64 2.71
N GLU A 31 16.05 -16.06 2.50
CA GLU A 31 14.90 -15.65 3.30
C GLU A 31 14.98 -16.21 4.73
N ALA A 32 15.24 -17.51 4.88
CA ALA A 32 15.45 -18.14 6.18
C ALA A 32 16.59 -17.50 6.99
N LEU A 33 17.72 -17.19 6.33
CA LEU A 33 18.86 -16.51 6.96
C LEU A 33 18.52 -15.07 7.36
N THR A 34 17.64 -14.39 6.63
CA THR A 34 17.17 -13.04 6.99
C THR A 34 16.32 -13.07 8.26
N LEU A 35 15.46 -14.08 8.40
CA LEU A 35 14.65 -14.30 9.59
C LEU A 35 15.48 -14.65 10.83
N LEU A 36 16.57 -15.40 10.67
CA LEU A 36 17.47 -15.75 11.79
C LEU A 36 18.38 -14.58 12.22
N ARG A 37 18.80 -13.71 11.29
CA ARG A 37 19.73 -12.61 11.55
C ARG A 37 19.07 -11.38 12.19
N GLY A 38 17.76 -11.21 12.00
CA GLY A 38 17.01 -10.09 12.54
C GLY A 38 15.91 -10.57 13.47
N GLY A 39 16.12 -10.45 14.78
CA GLY A 39 15.00 -10.43 15.72
C GLY A 39 13.99 -9.40 15.24
N ALA A 40 12.81 -9.88 14.84
CA ALA A 40 11.64 -9.14 14.37
C ALA A 40 11.81 -7.62 14.22
N THR A 41 12.15 -7.16 13.03
CA THR A 41 11.51 -5.97 12.48
C THR A 41 11.17 -6.32 11.05
N MET A 42 9.90 -6.69 10.89
CA MET A 42 9.23 -6.82 9.61
C MET A 42 9.68 -5.69 8.68
N PRO A 43 9.92 -5.94 7.37
CA PRO A 43 9.76 -4.84 6.43
C PRO A 43 8.36 -4.26 6.71
N PRO A 44 8.16 -2.92 6.78
CA PRO A 44 6.81 -2.40 6.66
C PRO A 44 6.32 -2.86 5.29
N MET A 45 5.63 -3.99 5.28
CA MET A 45 4.91 -4.53 4.14
C MET A 45 3.69 -3.63 3.94
N GLN A 46 3.92 -2.35 3.63
CA GLN A 46 2.94 -1.43 3.09
C GLN A 46 3.00 -1.49 1.57
N THR A 47 2.87 -2.70 1.03
CA THR A 47 2.41 -2.91 -0.34
C THR A 47 1.11 -3.72 -0.35
N ALA A 48 0.34 -3.64 0.73
CA ALA A 48 -0.96 -4.31 0.86
C ALA A 48 -2.13 -3.32 0.92
N LYS A 49 -2.08 -2.27 0.10
CA LYS A 49 -3.25 -1.65 -0.54
C LYS A 49 -2.78 -0.56 -1.52
N ARG A 50 -2.51 -0.94 -2.77
CA ARG A 50 -2.77 -0.01 -3.89
C ARG A 50 -4.29 0.05 -4.16
N ALA A 51 -5.12 0.07 -3.12
CA ALA A 51 -6.49 0.53 -3.33
C ALA A 51 -6.39 2.04 -3.43
N SER A 52 -6.86 2.57 -4.55
CA SER A 52 -7.02 4.00 -4.78
C SER A 52 -7.55 4.65 -3.50
N ASP A 53 -6.72 5.42 -2.81
CA ASP A 53 -7.13 6.03 -1.56
C ASP A 53 -8.31 6.96 -1.86
N ARG A 54 -9.44 6.74 -1.19
CA ARG A 54 -10.67 7.45 -1.53
C ARG A 54 -10.53 8.89 -1.09
N LEU A 55 -10.92 9.80 -1.96
CA LEU A 55 -10.94 11.22 -1.65
C LEU A 55 -12.28 11.58 -1.00
N LEU A 56 -12.24 11.87 0.29
CA LEU A 56 -13.39 12.26 1.09
C LEU A 56 -13.69 13.75 0.90
N ARG A 57 -14.95 14.07 0.64
CA ARG A 57 -15.41 15.47 0.62
C ARG A 57 -15.59 15.96 2.06
N LEU A 58 -15.60 17.28 2.23
CA LEU A 58 -15.76 17.90 3.54
C LEU A 58 -16.94 17.36 4.38
N PRO A 59 -18.14 17.11 3.83
CA PRO A 59 -19.25 16.54 4.60
C PRO A 59 -18.99 15.13 5.13
N ASP A 60 -18.21 14.31 4.40
CA ASP A 60 -17.81 12.98 4.85
C ASP A 60 -16.77 13.06 5.95
N VAL A 61 -15.83 14.02 5.84
CA VAL A 61 -14.83 14.29 6.88
C VAL A 61 -15.52 14.75 8.18
N GLU A 62 -16.53 15.62 8.09
CA GLU A 62 -17.34 16.04 9.25
C GLU A 62 -18.02 14.84 9.92
N ARG A 63 -18.59 13.92 9.12
CA ARG A 63 -19.24 12.71 9.64
C ARG A 63 -18.28 11.74 10.32
N LEU A 64 -17.07 11.57 9.78
CA LEU A 64 -16.07 10.65 10.35
C LEU A 64 -15.40 11.20 11.61
N THR A 65 -15.08 12.50 11.61
CA THR A 65 -14.34 13.13 12.72
C THR A 65 -15.26 13.65 13.82
N GLY A 66 -16.56 13.80 13.54
CA GLY A 66 -17.51 14.48 14.43
C GLY A 66 -17.28 15.98 14.56
N LEU A 67 -16.29 16.53 13.85
CA LEU A 67 -15.98 17.96 13.87
C LEU A 67 -16.88 18.72 12.90
N ARG A 68 -17.27 19.92 13.29
CA ARG A 68 -17.91 20.86 12.37
C ARG A 68 -16.88 21.45 11.42
N ARG A 69 -17.35 21.81 10.22
CA ARG A 69 -16.56 22.50 9.19
C ARG A 69 -15.67 23.63 9.71
N SER A 70 -16.18 24.51 10.58
CA SER A 70 -15.40 25.62 11.16
C SER A 70 -14.23 25.12 12.00
N ALA A 71 -14.46 24.12 12.84
CA ALA A 71 -13.43 23.49 13.66
C ALA A 71 -12.37 22.79 12.81
N ILE A 72 -12.77 22.13 11.71
CA ILE A 72 -11.84 21.54 10.75
C ILE A 72 -10.91 22.62 10.17
N TYR A 73 -11.46 23.75 9.70
CA TYR A 73 -10.64 24.84 9.17
C TYR A 73 -9.74 25.48 10.25
N GLU A 74 -10.23 25.62 11.49
CA GLU A 74 -9.43 26.12 12.59
C GLU A 74 -8.26 25.18 12.92
N GLN A 75 -8.52 23.88 12.98
CA GLN A 75 -7.50 22.86 13.21
C GLN A 75 -6.49 22.79 12.06
N MET A 76 -6.93 22.98 10.81
CA MET A 76 -6.06 23.11 9.64
C MET A 76 -5.16 24.34 9.75
N ARG A 77 -5.69 25.48 10.22
CA ARG A 77 -4.89 26.70 10.46
C ARG A 77 -3.87 26.50 11.59
N LYS A 78 -4.23 25.72 12.62
CA LYS A 78 -3.33 25.37 13.74
C LYS A 78 -2.32 24.28 13.37
N GLY A 79 -2.40 23.68 12.18
CA GLY A 79 -1.53 22.57 11.76
C GLY A 79 -1.80 21.24 12.46
N ILE A 80 -2.92 21.13 13.19
CA ILE A 80 -3.29 19.92 13.95
C ILE A 80 -4.08 18.95 13.08
N PHE A 81 -4.82 19.48 12.09
CA PHE A 81 -5.58 18.66 11.15
C PHE A 81 -4.87 18.60 9.79
N PRO A 82 -4.79 17.42 9.16
CA PRO A 82 -4.13 17.26 7.87
C PRO A 82 -4.72 18.19 6.80
N GLN A 83 -3.84 18.79 5.99
CA GLN A 83 -4.29 19.68 4.92
C GLN A 83 -5.07 18.90 3.85
N SER A 84 -6.21 19.44 3.46
CA SER A 84 -7.00 18.90 2.36
C SER A 84 -6.30 19.10 1.02
N VAL A 85 -6.36 18.09 0.15
CA VAL A 85 -5.84 18.16 -1.22
C VAL A 85 -6.85 18.88 -2.11
N LYS A 86 -6.39 19.83 -2.93
CA LYS A 86 -7.24 20.47 -3.94
C LYS A 86 -7.49 19.50 -5.09
N VAL A 87 -8.75 19.09 -5.25
CA VAL A 87 -9.20 18.21 -6.35
C VAL A 87 -9.73 19.02 -7.53
N GLY A 88 -10.15 20.27 -7.29
CA GLY A 88 -10.57 21.20 -8.32
C GLY A 88 -10.65 22.64 -7.83
N GLN A 89 -11.11 23.55 -8.70
CA GLN A 89 -11.11 25.02 -8.49
C GLN A 89 -11.72 25.46 -7.15
N ARG A 90 -12.80 24.81 -6.70
CA ARG A 90 -13.52 25.12 -5.46
C ARG A 90 -13.70 23.90 -4.56
N THR A 91 -12.99 22.82 -4.85
CA THR A 91 -13.26 21.51 -4.25
C THR A 91 -12.01 20.99 -3.57
N ALA A 92 -12.07 20.94 -2.25
CA ALA A 92 -11.06 20.30 -1.40
C ALA A 92 -11.56 18.91 -1.00
N ALA A 93 -10.67 17.92 -1.05
CA ALA A 93 -10.94 16.58 -0.55
C ALA A 93 -9.75 16.08 0.25
N CYS A 94 -10.02 15.29 1.28
CA CYS A 94 -8.99 14.68 2.11
C CYS A 94 -8.85 13.20 1.73
N PRO A 95 -7.64 12.67 1.58
CA PRO A 95 -7.44 11.23 1.44
C PRO A 95 -7.97 10.50 2.69
N GLU A 96 -8.76 9.44 2.48
CA GLU A 96 -9.38 8.65 3.54
C GLU A 96 -8.34 8.12 4.53
N SER A 97 -7.21 7.63 4.00
CA SER A 97 -6.09 7.16 4.82
C SER A 97 -5.54 8.22 5.78
N THR A 98 -5.44 9.47 5.33
CA THR A 98 -4.94 10.59 6.15
C THR A 98 -5.93 10.93 7.26
N VAL A 99 -7.23 10.99 6.95
CA VAL A 99 -8.27 11.25 7.96
C VAL A 99 -8.31 10.13 9.00
N GLN A 100 -8.25 8.88 8.57
CA GLN A 100 -8.21 7.72 9.47
C GLN A 100 -6.95 7.71 10.35
N SER A 101 -5.79 8.06 9.79
CA SER A 101 -4.55 8.16 10.55
C SER A 101 -4.68 9.22 11.65
N TRP A 102 -5.24 10.39 11.33
CA TRP A 102 -5.49 11.44 12.31
C TRP A 102 -6.46 11.01 13.41
N ILE A 103 -7.56 10.32 13.05
CA ILE A 103 -8.51 9.76 14.03
C ILE A 103 -7.78 8.76 14.94
N ALA A 104 -6.97 7.88 14.38
CA ALA A 104 -6.18 6.92 15.15
C ALA A 104 -5.20 7.61 16.10
N GLU A 105 -4.55 8.69 15.68
CA GLU A 105 -3.67 9.49 16.57
C GLU A 105 -4.45 10.09 17.75
N ARG A 106 -5.66 10.59 17.51
CA ARG A 106 -6.56 11.13 18.55
C ARG A 106 -7.04 10.04 19.52
N ILE A 107 -7.42 8.88 19.01
CA ILE A 107 -7.82 7.73 19.84
C ILE A 107 -6.65 7.26 20.71
N ASN A 108 -5.44 7.24 20.15
CA ASN A 108 -4.21 6.86 20.87
C ASN A 108 -3.71 7.94 21.86
N GLY A 109 -4.42 9.07 22.00
CA GLY A 109 -4.08 10.11 22.98
C GLY A 109 -2.77 10.87 22.67
N ARG A 110 -2.27 10.80 21.43
CA ARG A 110 -0.96 11.36 21.06
C ARG A 110 -0.93 12.87 20.81
N THR A 111 -2.05 13.56 21.03
CA THR A 111 -2.13 15.03 20.96
C THR A 111 -2.20 15.59 22.37
N THR A 112 -1.03 15.78 22.99
CA THR A 112 -0.86 16.65 24.15
C THR A 112 -0.65 18.09 23.67
#